data_AF-A0A1A7QE60-F1
#
_entry.id   AF-A0A1A7QE60-F1
#
_cell.length_a   1.000
_cell.length_b   1.000
_cell.length_c   1.000
_cell.angle_alpha   90.00
_cell.angle_beta   90.00
_cell.angle_gamma   90.00
#
_symmetry.space_group_name_H-M   'P 1'
#
loop_
_entity.id
_entity.type
_entity.pdbx_description
1 polymer ?
#
loop_
_entity_poly.entity_id
_entity_poly.type
_entity_poly.pdbx_seq_one_letter_code
_entity_poly.pdbx_strand_id
1 'polypeptide(L)'
;MRSILLIASILFMATAATATGSALSIQRSVFVETTQADGIALEPANTLSRGDRVVLVMQWDGGKPARPFTLASRVPETLSYQRSGDDRVEVSVDGGRRWGQLGELRQGQRAAQPDEVTNLRWRIGTNDSSGMRSFSAIVR
;
A
#
# COMPACT_ATOMS: atom_id res chain seq x y z
N MET A 1 28.40 -70.81 -13.52
CA MET A 1 27.87 -70.32 -12.24
C MET A 1 28.10 -68.81 -12.23
N ARG A 2 27.20 -67.98 -12.76
CA ARG A 2 26.04 -67.35 -12.10
C ARG A 2 26.40 -66.64 -10.78
N SER A 3 26.79 -65.37 -10.87
CA SER A 3 26.56 -64.38 -9.79
C SER A 3 26.35 -63.00 -10.42
N ILE A 4 25.08 -62.64 -10.55
CA ILE A 4 24.59 -61.29 -10.84
C ILE A 4 24.78 -60.47 -9.56
N LEU A 5 25.45 -59.33 -9.64
CA LEU A 5 25.54 -58.37 -8.53
C LEU A 5 24.71 -57.13 -8.84
N LEU A 6 23.81 -56.87 -7.89
CA LEU A 6 22.68 -55.96 -7.93
C LEU A 6 23.10 -54.49 -7.86
N ILE A 7 22.30 -53.69 -8.56
CA ILE A 7 22.25 -52.23 -8.59
C ILE A 7 21.88 -51.67 -7.20
N ALA A 8 22.55 -50.61 -6.76
CA ALA A 8 22.07 -49.74 -5.69
C ALA A 8 22.19 -48.27 -6.14
N SER A 9 21.19 -47.79 -6.89
CA SER A 9 21.01 -46.36 -7.17
C SER A 9 20.34 -45.70 -5.97
N ILE A 10 21.07 -44.86 -5.25
CA ILE A 10 20.53 -44.02 -4.18
C ILE A 10 19.93 -42.77 -4.83
N LEU A 11 18.60 -42.72 -4.95
CA LEU A 11 17.89 -41.49 -5.31
C LEU A 11 17.85 -40.58 -4.07
N PHE A 12 18.65 -39.53 -4.06
CA PHE A 12 18.43 -38.38 -3.17
C PHE A 12 17.27 -37.55 -3.72
N MET A 13 16.05 -37.84 -3.26
CA MET A 13 14.91 -36.93 -3.42
C MET A 13 15.07 -35.78 -2.42
N ALA A 14 15.63 -34.65 -2.86
CA ALA A 14 15.55 -33.42 -2.09
C ALA A 14 14.10 -32.91 -2.13
N THR A 15 13.36 -33.08 -1.03
CA THR A 15 12.06 -32.47 -0.84
C THR A 15 12.20 -30.96 -0.88
N ALA A 16 11.73 -30.33 -1.95
CA ALA A 16 11.55 -28.88 -1.98
C ALA A 16 10.45 -28.51 -0.99
N ALA A 17 10.81 -27.97 0.17
CA ALA A 17 9.85 -27.34 1.07
C ALA A 17 9.29 -26.10 0.38
N THR A 18 8.07 -26.20 -0.17
CA THR A 18 7.29 -25.03 -0.56
C THR A 18 6.85 -24.33 0.72
N ALA A 19 7.57 -23.28 1.12
CA ALA A 19 7.05 -22.34 2.11
C ALA A 19 5.86 -21.59 1.49
N THR A 20 4.65 -22.09 1.72
CA THR A 20 3.41 -21.38 1.40
C THR A 20 3.29 -20.20 2.36
N GLY A 21 4.02 -19.11 2.10
CA GLY A 21 3.82 -17.85 2.79
C GLY A 21 2.39 -17.40 2.55
N SER A 22 1.66 -17.06 3.62
CA SER A 22 0.32 -16.48 3.51
C SER A 22 0.37 -15.29 2.55
N ALA A 23 -0.33 -15.40 1.41
CA ALA A 23 -0.33 -14.34 0.41
C ALA A 23 -1.07 -13.12 0.99
N LEU A 24 -0.37 -12.01 1.16
CA LEU A 24 -0.97 -10.73 1.53
C LEU A 24 -1.83 -10.26 0.34
N SER A 25 -3.14 -10.17 0.54
CA SER A 25 -4.06 -9.58 -0.44
C SER A 25 -4.25 -8.10 -0.14
N ILE A 26 -4.24 -7.25 -1.17
CA ILE A 26 -4.48 -5.80 -1.02
C ILE A 26 -5.60 -5.38 -1.96
N GLN A 27 -6.75 -5.00 -1.41
CA GLN A 27 -7.82 -4.35 -2.17
C GLN A 27 -7.67 -2.83 -2.15
N ARG A 28 -8.08 -2.19 -3.25
CA ARG A 28 -8.06 -0.73 -3.41
C ARG A 28 -9.43 -0.25 -3.84
N SER A 29 -9.88 0.83 -3.23
CA SER A 29 -11.17 1.45 -3.51
C SER A 29 -11.05 2.97 -3.47
N VAL A 30 -11.90 3.65 -4.23
CA VAL A 30 -11.96 5.11 -4.27
C VAL A 30 -13.39 5.52 -3.96
N PHE A 31 -13.53 6.49 -3.06
CA PHE A 31 -14.81 7.06 -2.66
C PHE A 31 -14.80 8.56 -2.93
N VAL A 32 -15.95 9.13 -3.24
CA VAL A 32 -16.15 10.59 -3.31
C VAL A 32 -16.80 11.05 -2.00
N GLU A 33 -16.35 12.19 -1.46
CA GLU A 33 -17.00 12.89 -0.36
C GLU A 33 -18.22 13.66 -0.89
N THR A 34 -19.41 13.31 -0.39
CA THR A 34 -20.67 13.97 -0.74
C THR A 34 -21.23 14.69 0.49
N THR A 35 -21.54 15.98 0.37
CA THR A 35 -22.23 16.73 1.43
C THR A 35 -23.70 16.31 1.50
N GLN A 36 -24.12 15.85 2.67
CA GLN A 36 -25.52 15.52 2.98
C GLN A 36 -26.01 16.39 4.15
N ALA A 37 -27.31 16.33 4.46
CA ALA A 37 -27.93 17.14 5.52
C ALA A 37 -27.25 16.95 6.89
N ASP A 38 -26.76 15.74 7.16
CA ASP A 38 -26.19 15.34 8.46
C ASP A 38 -24.64 15.34 8.48
N GLY A 39 -23.97 15.75 7.38
CA GLY A 39 -22.51 15.82 7.31
C GLY A 39 -21.93 15.35 5.98
N ILE A 40 -20.74 14.74 6.03
CA ILE A 40 -20.05 14.20 4.85
C ILE A 40 -20.27 12.69 4.77
N ALA A 41 -20.76 12.23 3.63
CA ALA A 41 -20.86 10.82 3.29
C ALA A 41 -19.76 10.40 2.32
N LEU A 42 -19.41 9.10 2.33
CA LEU A 42 -18.49 8.49 1.36
C LEU A 42 -19.26 7.54 0.44
N GLU A 43 -19.24 7.81 -0.85
CA GLU A 43 -19.91 7.00 -1.86
C GLU A 43 -18.87 6.39 -2.83
N PRO A 44 -19.03 5.14 -3.27
CA PRO A 44 -18.13 4.55 -4.25
C PRO A 44 -18.02 5.42 -5.50
N ALA A 45 -16.78 5.74 -5.90
CA ALA A 45 -16.54 6.57 -7.07
C ALA A 45 -16.79 5.77 -8.36
N ASN A 46 -17.91 6.04 -9.03
CA ASN A 46 -18.20 5.49 -10.36
C ASN A 46 -17.73 6.41 -11.49
N THR A 47 -17.72 7.72 -11.23
CA THR A 47 -17.19 8.78 -12.08
C THR A 47 -16.48 9.81 -11.22
N LEU A 48 -15.54 10.56 -11.80
CA LEU A 48 -14.80 11.62 -11.13
C LEU A 48 -14.82 12.89 -11.96
N SER A 49 -15.09 14.02 -11.31
CA SER A 49 -15.07 15.36 -11.90
C SER A 49 -14.01 16.22 -11.23
N ARG A 50 -13.50 17.22 -11.97
CA ARG A 50 -12.57 18.22 -11.42
C ARG A 50 -13.18 18.86 -10.16
N GLY A 51 -12.39 18.94 -9.10
CA GLY A 51 -12.81 19.49 -7.80
C GLY A 51 -13.39 18.46 -6.84
N ASP A 52 -13.75 17.25 -7.31
CA ASP A 52 -14.23 16.20 -6.42
C ASP A 52 -13.20 15.89 -5.35
N ARG A 53 -13.66 15.79 -4.11
CA ARG A 53 -12.84 15.34 -3.00
C ARG A 53 -13.01 13.83 -2.88
N VAL A 54 -11.90 13.11 -2.93
CA VAL A 54 -11.88 11.66 -2.95
C VAL A 54 -11.11 11.10 -1.77
N VAL A 55 -11.51 9.93 -1.29
CA VAL A 55 -10.77 9.14 -0.32
C VAL A 55 -10.36 7.83 -0.98
N LEU A 56 -9.06 7.63 -1.08
CA LEU A 56 -8.46 6.40 -1.58
C LEU A 56 -8.19 5.49 -0.39
N VAL A 57 -8.70 4.28 -0.48
CA VAL A 57 -8.67 3.28 0.58
C VAL A 57 -7.89 2.06 0.10
N MET A 58 -6.91 1.64 0.89
CA MET A 58 -6.18 0.39 0.72
C MET A 58 -6.49 -0.50 1.90
N GLN A 59 -7.09 -1.65 1.64
CA GLN A 59 -7.36 -2.67 2.63
C GLN A 59 -6.44 -3.84 2.37
N TRP A 60 -5.93 -4.47 3.42
CA TRP A 60 -5.24 -5.74 3.30
C TRP A 60 -5.86 -6.76 4.21
N ASP A 61 -5.82 -7.99 3.73
CA ASP A 61 -6.18 -9.18 4.46
C ASP A 61 -5.17 -10.28 4.14
N GLY A 62 -4.87 -11.08 5.14
CA GLY A 62 -3.86 -12.11 5.10
C GLY A 62 -3.60 -12.65 6.50
N GLY A 63 -3.24 -13.93 6.59
CA GLY A 63 -2.71 -14.46 7.85
C GLY A 63 -1.56 -13.60 8.39
N LYS A 64 -1.27 -13.67 9.70
CA LYS A 64 -0.23 -12.87 10.38
C LYS A 64 1.02 -12.74 9.51
N PRO A 65 1.35 -11.52 9.01
CA PRO A 65 2.49 -11.35 8.13
C PRO A 65 3.73 -11.80 8.87
N ALA A 66 4.47 -12.75 8.27
CA ALA A 66 5.65 -13.33 8.89
C ALA A 66 6.75 -12.29 9.17
N ARG A 67 6.69 -11.12 8.52
CA ARG A 67 7.63 -10.00 8.62
C ARG A 67 6.89 -8.67 8.47
N PRO A 68 7.38 -7.58 9.08
CA PRO A 68 6.82 -6.26 8.80
C PRO A 68 6.98 -5.92 7.31
N PHE A 69 6.05 -5.14 6.77
CA PHE A 69 6.09 -4.73 5.37
C PHE A 69 5.77 -3.24 5.22
N THR A 70 6.07 -2.70 4.05
CA THR A 70 5.71 -1.31 3.70
C THR A 70 4.60 -1.33 2.68
N LEU A 71 3.48 -0.69 3.02
CA LEU A 71 2.41 -0.41 2.06
C LEU A 71 2.75 0.92 1.39
N ALA A 72 2.95 0.93 0.07
CA ALA A 72 3.24 2.15 -0.68
C ALA A 72 2.15 2.45 -1.71
N SER A 73 1.86 3.72 -1.92
CA SER A 73 0.92 4.20 -2.93
C SER A 73 1.49 5.40 -3.67
N ARG A 74 1.26 5.47 -4.98
CA ARG A 74 1.52 6.68 -5.77
C ARG A 74 0.26 7.54 -5.77
N VAL A 75 0.41 8.85 -5.69
CA VAL A 75 -0.67 9.80 -5.96
C VAL A 75 -0.78 9.95 -7.49
N PRO A 76 -1.91 9.58 -8.11
CA PRO A 76 -2.13 9.81 -9.54
C PRO A 76 -1.96 11.30 -9.90
N GLU A 77 -1.44 11.59 -11.09
CA GLU A 77 -1.23 12.99 -11.54
C GLU A 77 -2.53 13.78 -11.69
N THR A 78 -3.67 13.10 -11.81
CA THR A 78 -5.00 13.72 -11.81
C THR A 78 -5.52 14.06 -10.41
N LEU A 79 -4.79 13.69 -9.35
CA LEU A 79 -5.19 13.88 -7.97
C LEU A 79 -4.17 14.71 -7.17
N SER A 80 -4.64 15.70 -6.44
CA SER A 80 -3.85 16.50 -5.51
C SER A 80 -4.02 15.98 -4.10
N TYR A 81 -2.97 15.42 -3.50
CA TYR A 81 -3.03 14.90 -2.13
C TYR A 81 -3.42 16.00 -1.13
N GLN A 82 -4.16 15.60 -0.10
CA GLN A 82 -4.63 16.50 0.96
C GLN A 82 -4.12 16.06 2.33
N ARG A 83 -4.48 14.84 2.76
CA ARG A 83 -4.03 14.27 4.04
C ARG A 83 -4.12 12.74 4.03
N SER A 84 -3.43 12.09 4.96
CA SER A 84 -3.70 10.69 5.29
C SER A 84 -4.63 10.60 6.50
N GLY A 85 -5.33 9.46 6.62
CA GLY A 85 -6.00 9.06 7.86
C GLY A 85 -5.05 8.53 8.93
N ASP A 86 -3.76 8.39 8.63
CA ASP A 86 -2.70 7.98 9.57
C ASP A 86 -1.63 9.07 9.65
N ASP A 87 -1.48 9.67 10.84
CA ASP A 87 -0.52 10.76 11.07
C ASP A 87 0.95 10.29 11.04
N ARG A 88 1.20 8.97 11.06
CA ARG A 88 2.55 8.38 10.93
C ARG A 88 2.93 8.09 9.48
N VAL A 89 2.09 8.44 8.51
CA VAL A 89 2.41 8.29 7.09
C VAL A 89 3.69 9.06 6.76
N GLU A 90 4.56 8.45 5.98
CA GLU A 90 5.64 9.18 5.31
C GLU A 90 5.23 9.44 3.88
N VAL A 91 5.54 10.63 3.39
CA VAL A 91 5.27 11.03 2.01
C VAL A 91 6.58 11.31 1.28
N SER A 92 6.49 11.39 -0.04
CA SER A 92 7.56 11.79 -0.94
C SER A 92 7.03 12.86 -1.88
N VAL A 93 7.89 13.80 -2.26
CA VAL A 93 7.63 14.84 -3.26
C VAL A 93 8.52 14.70 -4.52
N ASP A 94 9.31 13.63 -4.60
CA ASP A 94 10.31 13.41 -5.66
C ASP A 94 10.25 11.99 -6.26
N GLY A 95 9.06 11.40 -6.31
CA GLY A 95 8.82 10.10 -6.94
C GLY A 95 9.26 8.89 -6.10
N GLY A 96 9.45 9.08 -4.79
CA GLY A 96 9.81 8.03 -3.83
C GLY A 96 11.30 7.95 -3.53
N ARG A 97 12.09 8.98 -3.89
CA ARG A 97 13.54 9.00 -3.62
C ARG A 97 13.82 9.40 -2.17
N ARG A 98 13.08 10.37 -1.63
CA ARG A 98 13.16 10.80 -0.24
C ARG A 98 11.79 10.69 0.42
N TRP A 99 11.81 10.39 1.72
CA TRP A 99 10.62 10.13 2.50
C TRP A 99 10.71 10.82 3.87
N GLY A 100 9.59 11.35 4.35
CA GLY A 100 9.48 11.97 5.66
C GLY A 100 8.06 12.43 5.93
N GLN A 101 7.82 13.06 7.08
CA GLN A 101 6.55 13.75 7.30
C GLN A 101 6.48 14.99 6.39
N LEU A 102 5.30 15.32 5.87
CA LEU A 102 5.16 16.41 4.89
C LEU A 102 5.76 17.73 5.39
N GLY A 103 5.55 18.09 6.66
CA GLY A 103 6.08 19.31 7.26
C GLY A 103 7.61 19.36 7.36
N GLU A 104 8.30 18.23 7.22
CA GLU A 104 9.76 18.13 7.26
C GLU A 104 10.38 18.20 5.85
N LEU A 105 9.59 17.93 4.82
CA LEU A 105 10.07 17.95 3.44
C LEU A 105 10.20 19.38 2.90
N ARG A 106 11.17 19.57 2.01
CA ARG A 106 11.49 20.87 1.41
C ARG A 106 11.42 20.79 -0.10
N GLN A 107 10.90 21.86 -0.70
CA GLN A 107 11.03 22.15 -2.12
C GLN A 107 11.80 23.46 -2.31
N GLY A 108 13.04 23.34 -2.78
CA GLY A 108 14.01 24.44 -2.69
C GLY A 108 14.18 24.91 -1.24
N GLN A 109 13.89 26.19 -0.99
CA GLN A 109 14.02 26.81 0.34
C GLN A 109 12.72 26.77 1.18
N ARG A 110 11.59 26.37 0.59
CA ARG A 110 10.29 26.35 1.28
C ARG A 110 9.89 24.95 1.73
N ALA A 111 8.94 24.88 2.66
CA ALA A 111 8.26 23.63 2.98
C ALA A 111 7.54 23.07 1.74
N ALA A 112 7.53 21.75 1.61
CA ALA A 112 6.73 21.08 0.61
C ALA A 112 5.24 21.22 0.92
N GLN A 113 4.43 21.34 -0.12
CA GLN A 113 2.99 21.48 -0.03
C GLN A 113 2.29 20.14 -0.32
N PRO A 114 1.04 19.93 0.17
CA PRO A 114 0.31 18.69 -0.07
C PRO A 114 0.15 18.33 -1.55
N ASP A 115 -0.04 19.32 -2.42
CA ASP A 115 -0.23 19.14 -3.87
C ASP A 115 1.03 18.63 -4.59
N GLU A 116 2.20 18.73 -3.96
CA GLU A 116 3.48 18.25 -4.45
C GLU A 116 3.78 16.79 -4.07
N VAL A 117 2.94 16.18 -3.22
CA VAL A 117 3.14 14.79 -2.80
C VAL A 117 2.91 13.85 -3.97
N THR A 118 3.93 13.05 -4.27
CA THR A 118 3.93 12.06 -5.36
C THR A 118 3.66 10.65 -4.85
N ASN A 119 4.06 10.34 -3.61
CA ASN A 119 3.92 9.01 -3.04
C ASN A 119 3.67 9.07 -1.52
N LEU A 120 3.02 8.02 -1.02
CA LEU A 120 2.81 7.75 0.40
C LEU A 120 3.37 6.36 0.73
N ARG A 121 3.83 6.18 1.96
CA ARG A 121 4.16 4.88 2.52
C ARG A 121 3.76 4.77 3.98
N TRP A 122 3.29 3.58 4.35
CA TRP A 122 2.98 3.18 5.72
C TRP A 122 3.83 1.98 6.09
N ARG A 123 4.36 1.98 7.32
CA ARG A 123 5.05 0.82 7.90
C ARG A 123 4.02 -0.04 8.64
N ILE A 124 3.86 -1.29 8.21
CA ILE A 124 2.90 -2.23 8.79
C ILE A 124 3.66 -3.27 9.61
N GLY A 125 3.26 -3.43 10.87
CA GLY A 125 3.89 -4.36 11.81
C GLY A 125 3.42 -5.80 11.62
N THR A 126 4.14 -6.75 12.22
CA THR A 126 3.79 -8.19 12.17
C THR A 126 2.47 -8.53 12.86
N ASN A 127 2.00 -7.67 13.76
CA ASN A 127 0.74 -7.85 14.49
C ASN A 127 -0.49 -7.37 13.71
N ASP A 128 -0.28 -6.73 12.55
CA ASP A 128 -1.33 -6.08 11.77
C ASP A 128 -1.72 -7.00 10.59
N SER A 129 -2.37 -8.13 10.92
CA SER A 129 -2.70 -9.20 9.96
C SER A 129 -3.68 -8.75 8.89
N SER A 130 -4.62 -7.89 9.27
CA SER A 130 -5.55 -7.23 8.37
C SER A 130 -5.72 -5.80 8.83
N GLY A 131 -6.04 -4.91 7.90
CA GLY A 131 -6.18 -3.51 8.22
C GLY A 131 -6.47 -2.66 7.02
N MET A 132 -6.51 -1.35 7.26
CA MET A 132 -6.82 -0.36 6.25
C MET A 132 -5.95 0.87 6.43
N ARG A 133 -5.57 1.48 5.32
CA ARG A 133 -5.00 2.82 5.25
C ARG A 133 -5.69 3.64 4.18
N SER A 134 -5.78 4.93 4.41
CA SER A 134 -6.43 5.84 3.49
C SER A 134 -5.71 7.18 3.38
N PHE A 135 -5.96 7.86 2.28
CA PHE A 135 -5.64 9.26 2.12
C PHE A 135 -6.72 9.95 1.28
N SER A 136 -6.91 11.24 1.54
CA SER A 136 -7.77 12.07 0.72
C SER A 136 -6.98 12.87 -0.30
N ALA A 137 -7.64 13.14 -1.42
CA ALA A 137 -7.13 13.96 -2.51
C ALA A 137 -8.26 14.78 -3.15
N ILE A 138 -7.90 15.77 -3.96
CA ILE A 138 -8.84 16.52 -4.81
C ILE A 138 -8.53 16.22 -6.27
N VAL A 139 -9.55 15.98 -7.09
CA VAL A 139 -9.40 15.80 -8.54
C VAL A 139 -9.01 17.13 -9.19
N ARG A 140 -7.93 17.13 -9.96
CA ARG A 140 -7.32 18.33 -10.57
C ARG A 140 -8.09 18.90 -11.75
#